data_AF-A0A5R8K9I9-F1
#
_entry.id   AF-A0A5R8K9I9-F1
#
_cell.length_a   1.000
_cell.length_b   1.000
_cell.length_c   1.000
_cell.angle_alpha   90.00
_cell.angle_beta   90.00
_cell.angle_gamma   90.00
#
_symmetry.space_group_name_H-M   'P 1'
#
loop_
_entity.id
_entity.type
_entity.pdbx_description
1 polymer ?
#
loop_
_entity_poly.entity_id
_entity_poly.type
_entity_poly.pdbx_seq_one_letter_code
_entity_poly.pdbx_strand_id
1 'polypeptide(L)'
;MNFSWTKGIKLLYGNVVKKLLFLVLLALPIVWCIREPETAKNITARALRFVEARAGDFANRLSPPEGGGAGVSEEGRGVIDKATFALPPNEFLLRESTAAKPQPLPGMIKKGARVRAIGEGNGRKLITDGTREAMVDDSLLTRDPTEIEALMSEGKVIQEAQSLRRKTELEASLGQIETKLTSVQNELKAVRERDAIAREEGKKSSQFGTQEAFLLTEIRRQEGFREAILKELQALR
;
A
#
# COMPACT_ATOMS: atom_id res chain seq x y z
N MET A 1 22.93 -0.66 -49.62
CA MET A 1 22.04 -0.84 -48.45
C MET A 1 20.83 0.07 -48.63
N ASN A 2 19.67 -0.48 -49.04
CA ASN A 2 18.45 0.30 -49.25
C ASN A 2 17.72 0.46 -47.91
N PHE A 3 17.91 1.60 -47.25
CA PHE A 3 17.18 1.97 -46.04
C PHE A 3 15.73 2.25 -46.43
N SER A 4 14.81 1.31 -46.18
CA SER A 4 13.42 1.47 -46.58
C SER A 4 12.74 2.54 -45.72
N TRP A 5 12.63 3.76 -46.25
CA TRP A 5 11.91 4.91 -45.68
C TRP A 5 10.51 4.56 -45.17
N THR A 6 9.88 3.55 -45.74
CA THR A 6 8.56 3.02 -45.37
C THR A 6 8.47 2.46 -43.94
N LYS A 7 9.59 1.97 -43.35
CA LYS A 7 9.61 1.51 -41.95
C LYS A 7 9.64 2.66 -40.94
N GLY A 8 10.35 3.75 -41.26
CA GLY A 8 10.43 4.94 -40.41
C GLY A 8 9.10 5.69 -40.33
N ILE A 9 8.40 5.82 -41.47
CA ILE A 9 7.10 6.50 -41.55
C ILE A 9 6.02 5.71 -40.79
N LYS A 10 6.01 4.37 -40.87
CA LYS A 10 5.07 3.54 -40.08
C LYS A 10 5.25 3.69 -38.56
N LEU A 11 6.49 3.84 -38.09
CA LEU A 11 6.79 4.06 -36.66
C LEU A 11 6.37 5.46 -36.17
N LEU A 12 6.58 6.49 -36.99
CA LEU A 12 6.12 7.86 -36.72
C LEU A 12 4.58 7.93 -36.70
N TYR A 13 3.91 7.34 -37.69
CA TYR A 13 2.44 7.27 -37.71
C TYR A 13 1.88 6.51 -36.51
N GLY A 14 2.51 5.39 -36.11
CA GLY A 14 2.08 4.62 -34.93
C GLY A 14 2.16 5.42 -33.63
N ASN A 15 3.21 6.21 -33.44
CA ASN A 15 3.36 7.06 -32.25
C ASN A 15 2.46 8.29 -32.27
N VAL A 16 2.25 8.89 -33.45
CA VAL A 16 1.34 10.04 -33.60
C VAL A 16 -0.10 9.61 -33.36
N VAL A 17 -0.55 8.49 -33.95
CA VAL A 17 -1.91 7.96 -33.75
C VAL A 17 -2.14 7.57 -32.29
N LYS A 18 -1.16 6.97 -31.61
CA LYS A 18 -1.27 6.67 -30.16
C LYS A 18 -1.38 7.92 -29.31
N LYS A 19 -0.59 8.96 -29.60
CA LYS A 19 -0.68 10.25 -28.88
C LYS A 19 -2.01 10.95 -29.17
N LEU A 20 -2.50 10.89 -30.41
CA LEU A 20 -3.79 11.44 -30.79
C LEU A 20 -4.93 10.70 -30.08
N LEU A 21 -4.89 9.37 -30.05
CA LEU A 21 -5.87 8.54 -29.37
C LEU A 21 -5.88 8.82 -27.86
N PHE A 22 -4.69 8.97 -27.25
CA PHE A 22 -4.57 9.32 -25.84
C PHE A 22 -5.16 10.71 -25.54
N LEU A 23 -4.92 11.70 -26.40
CA LEU A 23 -5.51 13.04 -26.28
C LEU A 23 -7.03 13.01 -26.42
N VAL A 24 -7.57 12.22 -27.35
CA VAL A 24 -9.03 12.05 -27.52
C VAL A 24 -9.64 11.35 -26.30
N LEU A 25 -8.98 10.34 -25.75
CA LEU A 25 -9.41 9.66 -24.52
C LEU A 25 -9.38 10.58 -23.29
N LEU A 26 -8.44 11.54 -23.24
CA LEU A 26 -8.38 12.58 -22.19
C LEU A 26 -9.45 13.66 -22.38
N ALA A 27 -9.80 13.98 -23.63
CA ALA A 27 -10.78 15.02 -23.95
C ALA A 27 -12.23 14.57 -23.71
N LEU A 28 -12.55 13.29 -23.92
CA LEU A 28 -13.88 12.72 -23.69
C LEU A 28 -14.45 13.00 -22.27
N PRO A 29 -13.72 12.76 -21.17
CA PRO A 29 -14.20 13.09 -19.83
C PRO A 29 -14.35 14.61 -19.61
N ILE A 30 -13.52 15.45 -20.25
CA ILE A 30 -13.64 16.91 -20.14
C ILE A 30 -14.92 17.40 -20.83
N VAL A 31 -15.22 16.90 -22.03
CA VAL A 31 -16.46 17.21 -22.76
C VAL A 31 -17.69 16.70 -21.99
N TRP A 32 -17.58 15.52 -21.37
CA TRP A 32 -18.65 14.97 -20.53
C TRP A 32 -18.88 15.82 -19.26
N CYS A 33 -17.81 16.30 -18.61
CA CYS A 33 -17.90 17.21 -17.46
C CYS A 33 -18.54 18.57 -17.81
N ILE A 34 -18.38 19.06 -19.05
CA ILE A 34 -19.03 20.30 -19.52
C ILE A 34 -20.53 20.08 -19.77
N ARG A 35 -20.91 18.90 -20.24
CA ARG A 35 -22.31 18.56 -20.57
C ARG A 35 -23.16 18.28 -19.33
N GLU A 36 -22.55 17.70 -18.29
CA GLU A 36 -23.22 17.34 -17.04
C GLU A 36 -22.44 17.84 -15.81
N PRO A 37 -22.48 19.17 -15.55
CA PRO A 37 -21.67 19.78 -14.50
C PRO A 37 -22.07 19.30 -13.09
N GLU A 38 -23.34 18.99 -12.86
CA GLU A 38 -23.84 18.52 -11.56
C GLU A 38 -23.39 17.08 -11.26
N THR A 39 -23.37 16.20 -12.27
CA THR A 39 -22.86 14.82 -12.13
C THR A 39 -21.34 14.84 -11.93
N ALA A 40 -20.62 15.70 -12.65
CA ALA A 40 -19.19 15.91 -12.50
C ALA A 40 -18.83 16.46 -11.12
N LYS A 41 -19.57 17.45 -10.58
CA LYS A 41 -19.39 17.97 -9.22
C LYS A 41 -19.59 16.90 -8.16
N ASN A 42 -20.60 16.04 -8.30
CA ASN A 42 -20.85 14.95 -7.35
C ASN A 42 -19.78 13.86 -7.39
N ILE A 43 -19.30 13.50 -8.58
CA ILE A 43 -18.21 12.54 -8.75
C ILE A 43 -16.89 13.11 -8.25
N THR A 44 -16.58 14.37 -8.57
CA THR A 44 -15.38 15.05 -8.07
C THR A 44 -15.44 15.27 -6.57
N ALA A 45 -16.59 15.61 -5.97
CA ALA A 45 -16.75 15.69 -4.51
C ALA A 45 -16.57 14.34 -3.83
N ARG A 46 -17.09 13.24 -4.42
CA ARG A 46 -16.84 11.88 -3.93
C ARG A 46 -15.38 11.46 -4.08
N ALA A 47 -14.76 11.76 -5.21
CA ALA A 47 -13.35 11.49 -5.45
C ALA A 47 -12.46 12.30 -4.51
N LEU A 48 -12.79 13.57 -4.27
CA LEU A 48 -12.10 14.45 -3.34
C LEU A 48 -12.19 13.89 -1.92
N ARG A 49 -13.39 13.51 -1.45
CA ARG A 49 -13.56 12.85 -0.14
C ARG A 49 -12.79 11.53 -0.03
N PHE A 50 -12.73 10.77 -1.12
CA PHE A 50 -11.97 9.52 -1.16
C PHE A 50 -10.46 9.76 -1.13
N VAL A 51 -9.99 10.79 -1.84
CA VAL A 51 -8.59 11.23 -1.83
C VAL A 51 -8.22 11.84 -0.49
N GLU A 52 -9.08 12.65 0.13
CA GLU A 52 -8.89 13.23 1.47
C GLU A 52 -8.88 12.15 2.55
N ALA A 53 -9.80 11.17 2.50
CA ALA A 53 -9.79 10.04 3.44
C ALA A 53 -8.49 9.23 3.32
N ARG A 54 -8.06 8.96 2.08
CA ARG A 54 -6.84 8.20 1.83
C ARG A 54 -5.58 9.03 2.16
N ALA A 55 -5.60 10.34 1.91
CA ALA A 55 -4.52 11.24 2.27
C ALA A 55 -4.43 11.46 3.78
N GLY A 56 -5.56 11.49 4.50
CA GLY A 56 -5.64 11.50 5.97
C GLY A 56 -5.08 10.22 6.57
N ASP A 57 -5.42 9.06 5.99
CA ASP A 57 -4.81 7.77 6.37
C ASP A 57 -3.29 7.74 6.12
N PHE A 58 -2.80 8.41 5.08
CA PHE A 58 -1.36 8.55 4.81
C PHE A 58 -0.70 9.58 5.74
N ALA A 59 -1.34 10.70 6.03
CA ALA A 59 -0.84 11.73 6.95
C ALA A 59 -0.73 11.21 8.38
N ASN A 60 -1.73 10.46 8.84
CA ASN A 60 -1.72 9.79 10.15
C ASN A 60 -0.62 8.71 10.27
N ARG A 61 -0.13 8.18 9.13
CA ARG A 61 1.03 7.27 9.09
C ARG A 61 2.37 7.98 9.00
N LEU A 62 2.41 9.21 8.47
CA LEU A 62 3.63 10.01 8.31
C LEU A 62 3.90 10.93 9.51
N SER A 63 2.88 11.26 10.31
CA SER A 63 3.00 12.08 11.50
C SER A 63 1.96 11.61 12.52
N PRO A 64 2.29 10.59 13.34
CA PRO A 64 1.40 10.23 14.44
C PRO A 64 1.21 11.47 15.33
N PRO A 65 -0.01 11.74 15.83
CA PRO A 65 -0.26 12.89 16.66
C PRO A 65 0.66 12.87 17.89
N GLU A 66 1.47 13.93 18.05
CA GLU A 66 2.24 14.17 19.26
C GLU A 66 1.26 14.42 20.41
N GLY A 67 1.12 13.45 21.30
CA GLY A 67 0.41 13.62 22.56
C GLY A 67 -0.46 12.42 22.94
N GLY A 68 0.10 11.53 23.74
CA GLY A 68 -0.64 10.46 24.41
C GLY A 68 0.21 9.23 24.65
N GLY A 69 1.29 9.39 25.43
CA GLY A 69 2.18 8.29 25.78
C GLY A 69 1.45 7.13 26.44
N ALA A 70 1.56 5.95 25.83
CA ALA A 70 1.58 4.71 26.57
C ALA A 70 3.06 4.36 26.74
N GLY A 71 3.61 4.71 27.90
CA GLY A 71 4.94 4.27 28.30
C GLY A 71 4.98 2.75 28.30
N VAL A 72 5.81 2.18 27.45
CA VAL A 72 6.29 0.82 27.63
C VAL A 72 7.49 0.95 28.55
N SER A 73 7.27 0.84 29.86
CA SER A 73 8.35 0.53 30.78
C SER A 73 8.53 -0.99 30.79
N GLU A 74 9.59 -1.43 30.12
CA GLU A 74 10.21 -2.73 30.38
C GLU A 74 10.72 -2.73 31.83
N GLU A 75 9.91 -3.22 32.77
CA GLU A 75 10.32 -3.82 34.05
C GLU A 75 9.07 -3.99 34.91
N GLY A 76 8.52 -5.21 34.91
CA GLY A 76 7.35 -5.55 35.70
C GLY A 76 6.52 -6.63 35.03
N ARG A 77 6.82 -7.89 35.33
CA ARG A 77 5.79 -8.94 35.31
C ARG A 77 4.77 -8.61 36.41
N GLY A 78 3.93 -7.61 36.15
CA GLY A 78 2.82 -7.21 36.98
C GLY A 78 1.55 -7.79 36.38
N VAL A 79 0.83 -8.55 37.20
CA VAL A 79 -0.53 -9.03 36.99
C VAL A 79 -1.32 -7.99 36.16
N ILE A 80 -1.73 -8.37 34.95
CA ILE A 80 -2.60 -7.53 34.14
C ILE A 80 -3.93 -7.44 34.88
N ASP A 81 -4.20 -6.28 35.46
CA ASP A 81 -5.39 -6.04 36.26
C ASP A 81 -6.62 -6.25 35.37
N LYS A 82 -7.47 -7.21 35.74
CA LYS A 82 -8.69 -7.61 35.00
C LYS A 82 -9.66 -6.45 34.73
N ALA A 83 -9.47 -5.30 35.38
CA ALA A 83 -10.27 -4.10 35.24
C ALA A 83 -10.08 -3.35 33.90
N THR A 84 -8.99 -3.59 33.15
CA THR A 84 -8.66 -2.79 31.95
C THR A 84 -9.35 -3.29 30.66
N PHE A 85 -10.00 -4.45 30.67
CA PHE A 85 -10.65 -5.05 29.49
C PHE A 85 -12.17 -4.86 29.44
N ALA A 86 -12.75 -4.06 30.34
CA ALA A 86 -14.19 -3.83 30.36
C ALA A 86 -14.63 -3.09 29.08
N LEU A 87 -15.21 -3.83 28.14
CA LEU A 87 -15.86 -3.26 26.95
C LEU A 87 -17.01 -2.34 27.39
N PRO A 88 -17.23 -1.20 26.70
CA PRO A 88 -18.37 -0.33 26.96
C PRO A 88 -19.71 -1.10 26.96
N PRO A 89 -20.72 -0.59 27.68
CA PRO A 89 -22.05 -1.16 27.58
C PRO A 89 -22.50 -1.15 26.11
N ASN A 90 -22.92 -2.32 25.62
CA ASN A 90 -23.36 -2.62 24.23
C ASN A 90 -22.28 -2.94 23.20
N GLU A 91 -21.04 -3.12 23.63
CA GLU A 91 -19.95 -3.61 22.77
C GLU A 91 -19.47 -4.99 23.18
N PHE A 92 -19.10 -5.76 22.15
CA PHE A 92 -18.76 -7.17 22.23
C PHE A 92 -17.53 -7.44 21.37
N LEU A 93 -16.80 -8.50 21.69
CA LEU A 93 -15.84 -9.09 20.75
C LEU A 93 -16.49 -10.27 20.02
N LEU A 94 -16.15 -10.39 18.75
CA LEU A 94 -16.60 -11.49 17.91
C LEU A 94 -15.71 -12.72 18.09
N ARG A 95 -16.28 -13.87 18.47
CA ARG A 95 -15.55 -15.12 18.71
C ARG A 95 -15.10 -15.82 17.42
N GLU A 96 -15.86 -15.67 16.34
CA GLU A 96 -15.59 -16.28 15.03
C GLU A 96 -15.85 -15.28 13.91
N SER A 97 -15.20 -15.45 12.76
CA SER A 97 -15.42 -14.50 11.66
C SER A 97 -16.79 -14.72 11.01
N THR A 98 -17.56 -13.65 10.81
CA THR A 98 -18.92 -13.72 10.27
C THR A 98 -19.05 -12.98 8.96
N ALA A 99 -19.87 -13.51 8.05
CA ALA A 99 -20.22 -12.83 6.81
C ALA A 99 -21.05 -11.57 7.11
N ALA A 100 -20.64 -10.43 6.57
CA ALA A 100 -21.43 -9.21 6.66
C ALA A 100 -22.67 -9.33 5.74
N LYS A 101 -23.82 -8.84 6.22
CA LYS A 101 -25.03 -8.67 5.39
C LYS A 101 -24.76 -7.65 4.29
N PRO A 102 -25.44 -7.75 3.14
CA PRO A 102 -24.94 -7.19 1.89
C PRO A 102 -25.12 -5.68 1.84
N GLN A 103 -24.02 -4.92 1.76
CA GLN A 103 -23.89 -3.57 1.16
C GLN A 103 -22.41 -3.12 1.22
N PRO A 104 -21.92 -2.30 0.28
CA PRO A 104 -21.85 -2.47 -1.18
C PRO A 104 -20.79 -3.50 -1.66
N LEU A 105 -20.00 -4.09 -0.76
CA LEU A 105 -19.01 -5.13 -1.08
C LEU A 105 -19.17 -6.32 -0.12
N PRO A 106 -19.22 -7.57 -0.60
CA PRO A 106 -19.21 -8.74 0.27
C PRO A 106 -17.89 -8.75 1.06
N GLY A 107 -17.99 -8.78 2.38
CA GLY A 107 -16.85 -8.76 3.29
C GLY A 107 -17.13 -9.59 4.53
N MET A 108 -16.06 -9.93 5.25
CA MET A 108 -16.14 -10.60 6.54
C MET A 108 -15.81 -9.63 7.66
N ILE A 109 -16.55 -9.73 8.76
CA ILE A 109 -16.13 -9.19 10.06
C ILE A 109 -15.23 -10.25 10.69
N LYS A 110 -13.99 -9.90 11.01
CA LYS A 110 -12.99 -10.86 11.48
C LYS A 110 -13.21 -11.23 12.94
N LYS A 111 -12.83 -12.46 13.31
CA LYS A 111 -12.66 -12.90 14.71
C LYS A 111 -11.79 -11.88 15.47
N GLY A 112 -12.19 -11.56 16.70
CA GLY A 112 -11.53 -10.56 17.54
C GLY A 112 -11.85 -9.11 17.18
N ALA A 113 -12.75 -8.86 16.22
CA ALA A 113 -13.24 -7.51 15.95
C ALA A 113 -14.16 -7.03 17.07
N ARG A 114 -14.01 -5.76 17.44
CA ARG A 114 -14.93 -5.05 18.33
C ARG A 114 -16.17 -4.65 17.56
N VAL A 115 -17.32 -5.09 18.05
CA VAL A 115 -18.60 -4.91 17.38
C VAL A 115 -19.63 -4.35 18.36
N ARG A 116 -20.48 -3.46 17.87
CA ARG A 116 -21.56 -2.84 18.65
C ARG A 116 -22.89 -3.48 18.27
N ALA A 117 -23.69 -3.85 19.26
CA ALA A 117 -25.07 -4.27 19.02
C ALA A 117 -25.94 -3.06 18.69
N ILE A 118 -26.60 -3.08 17.52
CA ILE A 118 -27.46 -1.99 17.01
C ILE A 118 -28.93 -2.40 16.86
N GLY A 119 -29.26 -3.68 17.01
CA GLY A 119 -30.63 -4.17 17.01
C GLY A 119 -30.73 -5.65 17.32
N GLU A 120 -31.94 -6.14 17.53
CA GLU A 120 -32.22 -7.56 17.79
C GLU A 120 -33.39 -8.01 16.92
N GLY A 121 -33.31 -9.22 16.35
CA GLY A 121 -34.37 -9.79 15.52
C GLY A 121 -34.18 -11.28 15.31
N ASN A 122 -35.27 -12.06 15.37
CA ASN A 122 -35.27 -13.52 15.21
C ASN A 122 -34.29 -14.26 16.15
N GLY A 123 -34.14 -13.78 17.39
CA GLY A 123 -33.20 -14.37 18.36
C GLY A 123 -31.72 -14.12 18.07
N ARG A 124 -31.40 -13.17 17.17
CA ARG A 124 -30.05 -12.78 16.77
C ARG A 124 -29.83 -11.29 16.98
N LYS A 125 -28.59 -10.90 17.27
CA LYS A 125 -28.18 -9.50 17.37
C LYS A 125 -27.67 -9.00 16.01
N LEU A 126 -28.18 -7.85 15.59
CA LEU A 126 -27.58 -7.06 14.53
C LEU A 126 -26.38 -6.31 15.14
N ILE A 127 -25.20 -6.59 14.61
CA ILE A 127 -23.95 -6.00 15.06
C ILE A 127 -23.32 -5.15 13.95
N THR A 128 -22.53 -4.16 14.35
CA THR A 128 -21.74 -3.33 13.43
C THR A 128 -20.30 -3.18 13.90
N ASP A 129 -19.34 -3.19 12.98
CA ASP A 129 -17.94 -2.81 13.22
C ASP A 129 -17.68 -1.32 12.92
N GLY A 130 -18.75 -0.55 12.63
CA GLY A 130 -18.70 0.85 12.18
C GLY A 130 -18.66 1.03 10.66
N THR A 131 -18.35 -0.03 9.92
CA THR A 131 -18.29 -0.02 8.44
C THR A 131 -19.21 -1.06 7.80
N ARG A 132 -19.48 -2.15 8.50
CA ARG A 132 -20.24 -3.32 8.04
C ARG A 132 -21.19 -3.78 9.12
N GLU A 133 -22.29 -4.39 8.69
CA GLU A 133 -23.30 -4.93 9.59
C GLU A 133 -23.46 -6.43 9.37
N ALA A 134 -23.66 -7.19 10.44
CA ALA A 134 -23.91 -8.62 10.39
C ALA A 134 -25.00 -9.01 11.39
N MET A 135 -25.80 -10.02 11.05
CA MET A 135 -26.66 -10.67 12.05
C MET A 135 -25.92 -11.87 12.61
N VAL A 136 -25.74 -11.91 13.92
CA VAL A 136 -25.01 -12.97 14.60
C VAL A 136 -25.81 -13.50 15.77
N ASP A 137 -25.61 -14.79 16.07
CA ASP A 137 -26.14 -15.41 17.27
C ASP A 137 -25.34 -14.93 18.50
N ASP A 138 -25.99 -14.84 19.67
CA ASP A 138 -25.36 -14.39 20.92
C ASP A 138 -24.15 -15.24 21.33
N SER A 139 -24.14 -16.52 20.93
CA SER A 139 -23.01 -17.43 21.16
C SER A 139 -21.71 -17.00 20.49
N LEU A 140 -21.78 -16.17 19.44
CA LEU A 140 -20.63 -15.64 18.71
C LEU A 140 -20.09 -14.34 19.31
N LEU A 141 -20.75 -13.80 20.33
CA LEU A 141 -20.39 -12.56 20.99
C LEU A 141 -19.87 -12.86 22.40
N THR A 142 -18.78 -12.21 22.78
CA THR A 142 -18.25 -12.31 24.13
C THR A 142 -18.04 -10.95 24.78
N ARG A 143 -18.35 -10.91 26.06
CA ARG A 143 -17.96 -9.85 27.00
C ARG A 143 -17.18 -10.41 28.19
N ASP A 144 -16.84 -11.71 28.16
CA ASP A 144 -16.04 -12.35 29.21
C ASP A 144 -14.62 -11.78 29.16
N PRO A 145 -14.12 -11.14 30.23
CA PRO A 145 -12.77 -10.59 30.29
C PRO A 145 -11.67 -11.60 29.91
N THR A 146 -11.86 -12.87 30.27
CA THR A 146 -10.89 -13.95 30.05
C THR A 146 -10.78 -14.31 28.57
N GLU A 147 -11.93 -14.43 27.90
CA GLU A 147 -11.98 -14.67 26.46
C GLU A 147 -11.55 -13.44 25.65
N ILE A 148 -11.87 -12.24 26.14
CA ILE A 148 -11.40 -10.99 25.52
C ILE A 148 -9.88 -10.94 25.53
N GLU A 149 -9.24 -11.24 26.65
CA GLU A 149 -7.78 -11.28 26.78
C GLU A 149 -7.16 -12.31 25.84
N ALA A 150 -7.75 -13.52 25.76
CA ALA A 150 -7.29 -14.58 24.85
C ALA A 150 -7.41 -14.17 23.37
N LEU A 151 -8.55 -13.59 22.95
CA LEU A 151 -8.77 -13.16 21.57
C LEU A 151 -7.88 -11.97 21.19
N MET A 152 -7.66 -11.03 22.11
CA MET A 152 -6.79 -9.88 21.88
C MET A 152 -5.31 -10.27 21.85
N SER A 153 -4.88 -11.19 22.72
CA SER A 153 -3.50 -11.72 22.68
C SER A 153 -3.26 -12.52 21.40
N GLU A 154 -4.20 -13.36 20.96
CA GLU A 154 -4.15 -14.05 19.68
C GLU A 154 -4.04 -13.04 18.51
N GLY A 155 -4.85 -11.98 18.54
CA GLY A 155 -4.81 -10.90 17.54
C GLY A 155 -3.47 -10.16 17.50
N LYS A 156 -2.88 -9.82 18.65
CA LYS A 156 -1.56 -9.18 18.75
C LYS A 156 -0.46 -10.09 18.21
N VAL A 157 -0.46 -11.37 18.59
CA VAL A 157 0.50 -12.37 18.10
C VAL A 157 0.42 -12.51 16.57
N ILE A 158 -0.78 -12.52 16.00
CA ILE A 158 -0.97 -12.57 14.53
C ILE A 158 -0.45 -11.28 13.88
N GLN A 159 -0.74 -10.11 14.46
CA GLN A 159 -0.29 -8.83 13.92
C GLN A 159 1.24 -8.69 13.98
N GLU A 160 1.86 -9.11 15.07
CA GLU A 160 3.32 -9.16 15.25
C GLU A 160 3.97 -10.15 14.28
N ALA A 161 3.38 -11.34 14.08
CA ALA A 161 3.86 -12.29 13.09
C ALA A 161 3.76 -11.75 11.66
N GLN A 162 2.69 -11.00 11.34
CA GLN A 162 2.52 -10.36 10.04
C GLN A 162 3.50 -9.21 9.83
N SER A 163 3.74 -8.37 10.84
CA SER A 163 4.71 -7.30 10.75
C SER A 163 6.14 -7.85 10.61
N LEU A 164 6.47 -8.91 11.34
CA LEU A 164 7.75 -9.60 11.23
C LEU A 164 7.94 -10.21 9.84
N ARG A 165 6.93 -10.89 9.29
CA ARG A 165 6.96 -11.41 7.91
C ARG A 165 7.19 -10.29 6.90
N ARG A 166 6.41 -9.21 6.98
CA ARG A 166 6.57 -8.06 6.09
C ARG A 166 7.96 -7.43 6.20
N LYS A 167 8.52 -7.34 7.41
CA LYS A 167 9.88 -6.88 7.64
C LYS A 167 10.90 -7.79 6.95
N THR A 168 10.77 -9.12 7.10
CA THR A 168 11.69 -10.08 6.44
C THR A 168 11.57 -10.03 4.90
N GLU A 169 10.38 -9.82 4.35
CA GLU A 169 10.17 -9.67 2.90
C GLU A 169 10.82 -8.38 2.36
N LEU A 170 10.71 -7.29 3.10
CA LEU A 170 11.35 -6.01 2.76
C LEU A 170 12.88 -6.09 2.88
N GLU A 171 13.41 -6.76 3.91
CA GLU A 171 14.85 -7.02 4.06
C GLU A 171 15.39 -7.89 2.91
N ALA A 172 14.66 -8.93 2.51
CA ALA A 172 15.03 -9.76 1.35
C ALA A 172 15.01 -8.93 0.04
N SER A 173 14.01 -8.08 -0.13
CA SER A 173 13.88 -7.19 -1.28
C SER A 173 15.03 -6.15 -1.32
N LEU A 174 15.45 -5.64 -0.16
CA LEU A 174 16.60 -4.75 -0.03
C LEU A 174 17.89 -5.44 -0.52
N GLY A 175 18.14 -6.68 -0.06
CA GLY A 175 19.30 -7.45 -0.49
C GLY A 175 19.34 -7.73 -2.00
N GLN A 176 18.18 -7.97 -2.62
CA GLN A 176 18.08 -8.11 -4.07
C GLN A 176 18.41 -6.81 -4.82
N ILE A 177 17.94 -5.66 -4.31
CA ILE A 177 18.24 -4.36 -4.90
C ILE A 177 19.73 -4.05 -4.77
N GLU A 178 20.34 -4.28 -3.61
CA GLU A 178 21.77 -4.03 -3.39
C GLU A 178 22.64 -4.90 -4.31
N THR A 179 22.25 -6.15 -4.52
CA THR A 179 22.92 -7.05 -5.48
C THR A 179 22.79 -6.54 -6.93
N LYS A 180 21.61 -6.03 -7.32
CA LYS A 180 21.42 -5.44 -8.66
C LYS A 180 22.21 -4.15 -8.81
N LEU A 181 22.22 -3.31 -7.78
CA LEU A 181 22.90 -2.01 -7.78
C LEU A 181 24.42 -2.20 -7.94
N THR A 182 25.00 -3.13 -7.18
CA THR A 182 26.41 -3.53 -7.32
C THR A 182 26.71 -4.11 -8.71
N SER A 183 25.83 -4.94 -9.27
CA SER A 183 25.99 -5.45 -10.64
C SER A 183 26.02 -4.33 -11.67
N VAL A 184 25.05 -3.40 -11.64
CA VAL A 184 24.95 -2.29 -12.60
C VAL A 184 26.12 -1.30 -12.43
N GLN A 185 26.60 -1.09 -11.20
CA GLN A 185 27.80 -0.28 -10.95
C GLN A 185 29.07 -0.92 -11.52
N ASN A 186 29.21 -2.25 -11.40
CA ASN A 186 30.33 -2.99 -11.99
C ASN A 186 30.27 -2.93 -13.52
N GLU A 187 29.08 -3.04 -14.13
CA GLU A 187 28.89 -2.86 -15.56
C GLU A 187 29.25 -1.44 -16.01
N LEU A 188 28.87 -0.42 -15.25
CA LEU A 188 29.22 0.97 -15.53
C LEU A 188 30.74 1.17 -15.49
N LYS A 189 31.43 0.57 -14.51
CA LYS A 189 32.89 0.61 -14.41
C LYS A 189 33.54 -0.05 -15.63
N ALA A 190 33.06 -1.23 -16.04
CA ALA A 190 33.56 -1.92 -17.22
C ALA A 190 33.32 -1.12 -18.52
N VAL A 191 32.18 -0.45 -18.65
CA VAL A 191 31.90 0.45 -19.80
C VAL A 191 32.85 1.63 -19.82
N ARG A 192 33.13 2.26 -18.67
CA ARG A 192 34.08 3.38 -18.56
C ARG A 192 35.51 2.96 -18.88
N GLU A 193 35.94 1.80 -18.40
CA GLU A 193 37.26 1.25 -18.70
C GLU A 193 37.42 0.97 -20.20
N ARG A 194 36.39 0.39 -20.84
CA ARG A 194 36.39 0.16 -22.29
C ARG A 194 36.40 1.46 -23.10
N ASP A 195 35.66 2.48 -22.66
CA ASP A 195 35.66 3.78 -23.34
C ASP A 195 37.02 4.49 -23.21
N ALA A 196 37.67 4.39 -22.04
CA ALA A 196 39.02 4.93 -21.85
C ALA A 196 40.03 4.29 -22.82
N ILE A 197 40.05 2.95 -22.91
CA ILE A 197 40.90 2.21 -23.86
C ILE A 197 40.58 2.60 -25.31
N ALA A 198 39.29 2.70 -25.67
CA ALA A 198 38.88 3.07 -27.02
C ALA A 198 39.32 4.49 -27.41
N ARG A 199 39.36 5.43 -26.45
CA ARG A 199 39.87 6.80 -26.67
C ARG A 199 41.39 6.81 -26.84
N GLU A 200 42.13 6.01 -26.08
CA GLU A 200 43.58 5.84 -26.27
C GLU A 200 43.91 5.24 -27.65
N GLU A 201 43.07 4.34 -28.16
CA GLU A 201 43.17 3.76 -29.50
C GLU A 201 42.65 4.67 -30.64
N GLY A 202 42.19 5.89 -30.34
CA GLY A 202 41.70 6.85 -31.33
C GLY A 202 40.33 6.52 -31.96
N LYS A 203 39.56 5.60 -31.37
CA LYS A 203 38.20 5.24 -31.82
C LYS A 203 37.18 6.25 -31.29
N LYS A 204 36.15 6.57 -32.09
CA LYS A 204 35.08 7.51 -31.70
C LYS A 204 34.23 6.95 -30.54
N SER A 205 34.15 7.68 -29.43
CA SER A 205 33.50 7.29 -28.16
C SER A 205 31.96 7.30 -28.16
N SER A 206 31.29 7.62 -29.27
CA SER A 206 29.85 7.92 -29.24
C SER A 206 28.94 6.73 -28.89
N GLN A 207 29.42 5.49 -29.06
CA GLN A 207 28.67 4.28 -28.71
C GLN A 207 28.57 4.07 -27.18
N PHE A 208 29.64 4.36 -26.43
CA PHE A 208 29.68 4.12 -24.99
C PHE A 208 28.87 5.14 -24.18
N GLY A 209 28.74 6.38 -24.67
CA GLY A 209 27.97 7.43 -23.97
C GLY A 209 26.48 7.11 -23.80
N THR A 210 25.87 6.41 -24.75
CA THR A 210 24.47 5.98 -24.63
C THR A 210 24.28 4.86 -23.60
N GLN A 211 25.24 3.95 -23.51
CA GLN A 211 25.21 2.84 -22.57
C GLN A 211 25.51 3.30 -21.14
N GLU A 212 26.45 4.25 -20.96
CA GLU A 212 26.72 4.89 -19.68
C GLU A 212 25.49 5.65 -19.15
N ALA A 213 24.82 6.45 -20.01
CA ALA A 213 23.62 7.18 -19.61
C ALA A 213 22.47 6.25 -19.19
N PHE A 214 22.33 5.08 -19.85
CA PHE A 214 21.37 4.06 -19.46
C PHE A 214 21.68 3.48 -18.08
N LEU A 215 22.94 3.07 -17.85
CA LEU A 215 23.37 2.49 -16.58
C LEU A 215 23.24 3.47 -15.41
N LEU A 216 23.58 4.75 -15.62
CA LEU A 216 23.37 5.81 -14.62
C LEU A 216 21.89 6.01 -14.28
N THR A 217 21.01 5.94 -15.29
CA THR A 217 19.56 6.04 -15.07
C THR A 217 19.04 4.83 -14.28
N GLU A 218 19.53 3.64 -14.60
CA GLU A 218 19.16 2.41 -13.91
C GLU A 218 19.65 2.42 -12.45
N ILE A 219 20.86 2.90 -12.17
CA ILE A 219 21.37 3.09 -10.80
C ILE A 219 20.43 4.00 -10.00
N ARG A 220 20.10 5.18 -10.52
CA ARG A 220 19.18 6.10 -9.85
C ARG A 220 17.81 5.48 -9.58
N ARG A 221 17.31 4.65 -10.51
CA ARG A 221 16.05 3.93 -10.34
C ARG A 221 16.14 2.92 -9.18
N GLN A 222 17.21 2.14 -9.12
CA GLN A 222 17.43 1.16 -8.04
C GLN A 222 17.65 1.85 -6.69
N GLU A 223 18.35 2.98 -6.66
CA GLU A 223 18.51 3.82 -5.48
C GLU A 223 17.16 4.34 -4.97
N GLY A 224 16.28 4.80 -5.87
CA GLY A 224 14.92 5.21 -5.50
C GLY A 224 14.09 4.07 -4.90
N PHE A 225 14.20 2.85 -5.44
CA PHE A 225 13.55 1.68 -4.82
C PHE A 225 14.14 1.32 -3.46
N ARG A 226 15.47 1.40 -3.31
CA ARG A 226 16.16 1.19 -2.04
C ARG A 226 15.67 2.16 -0.97
N GLU A 227 15.60 3.46 -1.28
CA GLU A 227 15.09 4.48 -0.36
C GLU A 227 13.63 4.24 0.03
N ALA A 228 12.78 3.86 -0.92
CA ALA A 228 11.39 3.54 -0.63
C ALA A 228 11.25 2.36 0.34
N ILE A 229 12.03 1.29 0.15
CA ILE A 229 12.05 0.13 1.05
C ILE A 229 12.60 0.51 2.43
N LEU A 230 13.69 1.29 2.50
CA LEU A 230 14.25 1.75 3.77
C LEU A 230 13.24 2.60 4.56
N LYS A 231 12.49 3.46 3.88
CA LYS A 231 11.42 4.25 4.50
C LYS A 231 10.29 3.36 5.02
N GLU A 232 9.92 2.31 4.27
CA GLU A 232 8.90 1.36 4.70
C GLU A 232 9.37 0.50 5.89
N LEU A 233 10.65 0.11 5.92
CA LEU A 233 11.27 -0.58 7.05
C LEU A 233 11.34 0.31 8.31
N GLN A 234 11.60 1.61 8.15
CA GLN A 234 11.56 2.57 9.26
C GLN A 234 10.14 2.74 9.82
N ALA A 235 9.11 2.72 8.96
CA ALA A 235 7.72 2.82 9.39
C ALA A 235 7.19 1.56 10.09
N LEU A 236 7.93 0.44 10.03
CA LEU A 236 7.61 -0.81 10.71
C LEU A 236 8.39 -0.99 12.03
N ARG A 237 9.26 -0.05 12.39
CA ARG A 237 9.94 0.01 13.69
C ARG A 237 9.15 0.87 14.66
#